data_AF-E3Q1T4-F1
#
_entry.id   AF-E3Q1T4-F1
#
_cell.length_a   1.000
_cell.length_b   1.000
_cell.length_c   1.000
_cell.angle_alpha   90.00
_cell.angle_beta   90.00
_cell.angle_gamma   90.00
#
_symmetry.space_group_name_H-M   'P 1'
#
loop_
_entity.id
_entity.type
_entity.pdbx_description
1 polymer ?
#
loop_
_entity_poly.entity_id
_entity_poly.type
_entity_poly.pdbx_seq_one_letter_code
_entity_poly.pdbx_strand_id
1 'polypeptide(L)'
;VRSVAVELARSGVEVEIFTRASDPQQQPLVELAPGVTVRHVAAGPRRRIAKEALPGLAADLASGVTDVHPFSGGRRFDVIHS
;
A
#
# COMPACT_ATOMS: atom_id res chain seq x y z
N VAL A 1 4.03 10.92 -4.32
CA VAL A 1 3.70 10.09 -3.14
C VAL A 1 4.82 10.07 -2.10
N ARG A 2 6.02 9.52 -2.36
CA ARG A 2 7.08 9.37 -1.33
C ARG A 2 7.42 10.66 -0.55
N SER A 3 7.76 11.75 -1.24
CA SER A 3 8.11 13.01 -0.56
C SER A 3 6.95 13.56 0.27
N VAL A 4 5.73 13.57 -0.28
CA VAL A 4 4.52 14.01 0.43
C VAL A 4 4.26 13.15 1.68
N ALA A 5 4.35 11.82 1.57
CA ALA A 5 4.17 10.91 2.71
C ALA A 5 5.16 11.18 3.85
N VAL A 6 6.43 11.43 3.50
CA VAL A 6 7.46 11.75 4.50
C VAL A 6 7.20 13.10 5.18
N GLU A 7 6.77 14.13 4.45
CA GLU A 7 6.44 15.42 5.06
C GLU A 7 5.17 15.36 5.93
N LEU A 8 4.18 14.55 5.56
CA LEU A 8 3.02 14.26 6.40
C LEU A 8 3.44 13.58 7.72
N ALA A 9 4.31 12.57 7.65
CA ALA A 9 4.85 11.90 8.84
C ALA A 9 5.65 12.86 9.74
N ARG A 10 6.45 13.75 9.16
CA ARG A 10 7.14 14.81 9.92
C ARG A 10 6.18 15.77 10.61
N SER A 11 4.98 15.93 10.08
CA SER A 11 3.91 16.74 10.67
C SER A 11 3.06 15.98 11.69
N GLY A 12 3.44 14.74 12.03
CA GLY A 12 2.75 13.91 13.03
C GLY A 12 1.65 12.99 12.49
N VAL A 13 1.50 12.89 11.15
CA VAL A 13 0.50 12.02 10.51
C VAL A 13 1.13 10.66 10.19
N GLU A 14 0.62 9.57 10.75
CA GLU A 14 1.08 8.23 10.34
C GLU A 14 0.60 7.90 8.92
N VAL A 15 1.51 7.42 8.06
CA VAL A 15 1.22 7.14 6.66
C VAL A 15 1.50 5.68 6.33
N GLU A 16 0.52 4.99 5.77
CA GLU A 16 0.67 3.66 5.19
C GLU A 16 0.40 3.71 3.68
N ILE A 17 1.38 3.29 2.89
CA ILE A 17 1.30 3.25 1.42
C ILE A 17 1.01 1.82 1.00
N PHE A 18 -0.14 1.59 0.38
CA PHE A 18 -0.45 0.32 -0.25
C PHE A 18 0.03 0.30 -1.69
N THR A 19 0.74 -0.76 -2.07
CA THR A 19 1.16 -0.96 -3.47
C THR A 19 1.20 -2.43 -3.81
N ARG A 20 1.02 -2.76 -5.09
CA ARG A 20 1.04 -4.13 -5.57
C ARG A 20 2.42 -4.77 -5.34
N ALA A 21 2.44 -5.98 -4.81
CA ALA A 21 3.64 -6.81 -4.78
C ALA A 21 4.05 -7.16 -6.22
N SER A 22 5.24 -6.72 -6.62
CA SER A 22 5.78 -6.85 -7.97
C SER A 22 7.00 -7.77 -8.07
N ASP A 23 7.40 -8.35 -6.94
CA ASP A 23 8.52 -9.28 -6.81
C ASP A 23 8.18 -10.29 -5.70
N PRO A 24 8.44 -11.60 -5.87
CA PRO A 24 8.16 -12.61 -4.84
C PRO A 24 8.96 -12.39 -3.56
N GLN A 25 10.12 -11.73 -3.63
CA GLN A 25 11.02 -11.50 -2.49
C GLN A 25 10.67 -10.23 -1.70
N GLN A 26 9.70 -9.44 -2.15
CA GLN A 26 9.25 -8.26 -1.40
C GLN A 26 8.65 -8.66 -0.06
N GLN A 27 9.16 -8.05 1.00
CA GLN A 27 8.56 -8.18 2.33
C GLN A 27 7.14 -7.61 2.31
N PRO A 28 6.17 -8.20 3.04
CA PRO A 28 4.80 -7.70 3.04
C PRO A 28 4.66 -6.27 3.59
N LEU A 29 5.54 -5.86 4.50
CA LEU A 29 5.52 -4.55 5.15
C LEU A 29 6.97 -4.06 5.34
N VAL A 30 7.26 -2.82 4.96
CA VAL A 30 8.58 -2.20 5.07
C VAL A 30 8.44 -0.78 5.61
N GLU A 31 9.29 -0.39 6.55
CA GLU A 31 9.40 1.01 6.97
C GLU A 31 10.22 1.80 5.94
N LEU A 32 9.62 2.85 5.37
CA LEU A 32 10.27 3.70 4.37
C LEU A 32 11.01 4.88 5.02
N ALA A 33 10.46 5.38 6.12
CA ALA A 33 10.96 6.44 6.97
C ALA A 33 10.17 6.40 8.30
N PRO A 34 10.63 7.05 9.38
CA PRO A 34 9.86 7.14 10.62
C PRO A 34 8.42 7.63 10.37
N GLY A 35 7.44 6.83 10.77
CA GLY A 35 6.01 7.12 10.57
C GLY A 35 5.46 6.84 9.17
N VAL A 36 6.27 6.29 8.24
CA VAL A 36 5.83 5.90 6.89
C VAL A 36 6.13 4.43 6.63
N THR A 37 5.08 3.63 6.44
CA THR A 37 5.19 2.23 6.04
C THR A 37 4.71 2.01 4.61
N VAL A 38 5.30 1.03 3.93
CA VAL A 38 4.86 0.56 2.62
C VAL A 38 4.42 -0.88 2.78
N ARG A 39 3.17 -1.15 2.43
CA ARG A 39 2.62 -2.50 2.40
C ARG A 39 2.51 -3.00 0.98
N HIS A 40 3.14 -4.14 0.73
CA HIS A 40 3.08 -4.86 -0.53
C HIS A 40 1.91 -5.83 -0.51
N VAL A 41 0.83 -5.48 -1.22
CA VAL A 41 -0.41 -6.26 -1.26
C VAL A 41 -0.45 -7.22 -2.43
N ALA A 42 -1.07 -8.38 -2.23
CA ALA A 42 -1.32 -9.33 -3.29
C ALA A 42 -2.43 -8.79 -4.21
N ALA A 43 -2.08 -8.55 -5.48
CA ALA A 43 -3.04 -8.25 -6.53
C ALA A 43 -2.45 -8.75 -7.85
N GLY A 44 -2.97 -9.88 -8.34
CA GLY A 44 -2.39 -10.60 -9.47
C GLY A 44 -0.95 -11.12 -9.23
N PRO A 45 -0.20 -11.41 -10.31
CA PRO A 45 1.13 -12.03 -10.23
C PRO A 45 2.17 -11.16 -9.54
N ARG A 46 2.98 -11.74 -8.64
CA ARG A 46 4.14 -11.07 -7.99
C ARG A 46 5.34 -10.90 -8.91
N ARG A 47 5.13 -10.21 -10.02
CA ARG A 47 6.16 -9.83 -11.01
C ARG A 47 5.78 -8.49 -11.62
N ARG A 48 6.71 -7.86 -12.34
CA ARG A 48 6.37 -6.71 -13.19
C ARG A 48 5.35 -7.13 -14.26
N ILE A 49 4.41 -6.24 -14.51
CA ILE A 49 3.41 -6.36 -15.58
C ILE A 49 3.37 -5.03 -16.34
N ALA A 50 2.93 -5.09 -17.60
CA ALA A 50 2.75 -3.89 -18.42
C ALA A 50 1.79 -2.91 -17.73
N LYS A 51 2.06 -1.61 -17.86
CA LYS A 51 1.28 -0.57 -17.18
C LYS A 51 -0.19 -0.60 -17.64
N GLU A 52 -0.39 -0.93 -18.90
CA GLU A 52 -1.68 -1.01 -19.59
C GLU A 52 -2.53 -2.17 -19.07
N ALA A 53 -1.92 -3.17 -18.44
CA ALA A 53 -2.61 -4.30 -17.83
C ALA A 53 -3.00 -4.04 -16.36
N LEU A 54 -2.43 -3.01 -15.71
CA LEU A 54 -2.71 -2.69 -14.30
C LEU A 54 -4.17 -2.36 -14.00
N PRO A 55 -4.94 -1.65 -14.86
CA PRO A 55 -6.35 -1.38 -14.60
C PRO A 55 -7.18 -2.64 -14.37
N GLY A 56 -6.82 -3.76 -15.01
CA GLY A 56 -7.50 -5.05 -14.84
C GLY A 56 -7.32 -5.67 -13.45
N LEU A 57 -6.41 -5.16 -12.62
CA LEU A 57 -6.16 -5.63 -11.25
C LEU A 57 -6.72 -4.69 -10.17
N ALA A 58 -7.51 -3.68 -10.54
CA ALA A 58 -8.01 -2.70 -9.57
C ALA A 58 -8.87 -3.35 -8.48
N ALA A 59 -9.73 -4.30 -8.84
CA ALA A 59 -10.54 -5.06 -7.88
C ALA A 59 -9.68 -5.92 -6.95
N ASP A 60 -8.70 -6.64 -7.51
CA ASP A 60 -7.75 -7.43 -6.73
C ASP A 60 -6.95 -6.57 -5.76
N LEU A 61 -6.55 -5.36 -6.17
CA LEU A 61 -5.83 -4.41 -5.31
C LEU A 61 -6.71 -3.96 -4.15
N ALA A 62 -7.96 -3.58 -4.41
CA ALA A 62 -8.90 -3.18 -3.37
C ALA A 62 -9.18 -4.32 -2.37
N SER A 63 -9.36 -5.55 -2.87
CA SER A 63 -9.49 -6.74 -2.01
C SER A 63 -8.23 -6.96 -1.17
N GLY A 64 -7.06 -6.92 -1.80
CA GLY A 64 -5.78 -7.14 -1.13
C GLY A 64 -5.49 -6.11 -0.03
N VAL A 65 -5.94 -4.86 -0.18
CA VAL A 65 -5.88 -3.83 0.88
C VAL A 65 -6.83 -4.18 2.04
N THR A 66 -8.05 -4.64 1.74
CA THR A 66 -9.04 -5.01 2.75
C THR A 66 -8.62 -6.26 3.53
N ASP A 67 -7.97 -7.22 2.88
CA ASP A 67 -7.52 -8.47 3.49
C ASP A 67 -6.40 -8.24 4.53
N VAL A 68 -5.46 -7.36 4.20
CA VAL A 68 -4.34 -7.03 5.11
C VAL A 68 -4.71 -6.00 6.17
N HIS A 69 -5.80 -5.27 5.96
CA HIS A 69 -6.29 -4.25 6.88
C HIS A 69 -7.83 -4.38 7.06
N PRO A 70 -8.31 -5.37 7.82
CA PRO A 70 -9.73 -5.56 8.05
C PRO A 70 -10.34 -4.38 8.81
N PHE A 71 -11.28 -3.68 8.17
CA PHE A 71 -11.96 -2.49 8.70
C PHE A 71 -12.89 -2.76 9.90
N SER A 72 -13.11 -4.02 10.25
CA SER A 72 -14.06 -4.48 11.27
C SER A 72 -13.51 -4.49 12.70
N GLY A 73 -12.22 -4.15 12.93
CA GLY A 73 -11.68 -4.10 14.31
C GLY A 73 -10.26 -3.55 14.50
N GLY A 74 -9.65 -2.95 13.49
CA GLY A 74 -8.27 -2.42 13.53
C GLY A 74 -8.15 -0.89 13.56
N ARG A 75 -6.92 -0.38 13.39
CA ARG A 75 -6.62 1.05 13.19
C ARG A 75 -7.46 1.59 12.03
N ARG A 76 -8.10 2.75 12.18
CA ARG A 76 -8.88 3.34 11.08
C ARG A 76 -8.03 4.36 10.34
N PHE A 77 -8.18 4.41 9.02
CA PHE A 77 -7.62 5.50 8.22
C PHE A 77 -8.62 6.64 8.21
N ASP A 78 -8.18 7.85 8.59
CA ASP A 78 -9.01 9.04 8.58
C ASP A 78 -9.19 9.60 7.15
N VAL A 79 -8.17 9.41 6.29
CA VAL A 79 -8.14 9.91 4.92
C VAL A 79 -7.48 8.89 3.99
N ILE A 80 -7.98 8.79 2.76
CA ILE A 80 -7.34 8.06 1.66
C ILE A 80 -6.93 9.07 0.57
N HIS A 81 -5.71 8.92 0.06
CA HIS A 81 -5.18 9.71 -1.06
C HIS A 81 -4.65 8.77 -2.15
N SER A 82 -5.14 8.93 -3.38
CA SER A 82 -4.80 8.11 -4.56
C SER A 82 -4.09 8.92 -5.63
#